data_AF-A0A450SZK8-F1
#
_entry.id   AF-A0A450SZK8-F1
#
_cell.length_a   1.000
_cell.length_b   1.000
_cell.length_c   1.000
_cell.angle_alpha   90.00
_cell.angle_beta   90.00
_cell.angle_gamma   90.00
#
_symmetry.space_group_name_H-M   'P 1'
#
loop_
_entity.id
_entity.type
_entity.pdbx_description
1 polymer ?
#
loop_
_entity_poly.entity_id
_entity_poly.type
_entity_poly.pdbx_seq_one_letter_code
_entity_poly.pdbx_strand_id
1 'polypeptide(L)'
;DTLYIMESEAEIQRGHTDLSMIVRPDMRQYRVLDVLIEFKFVSLQEAGVDGKTLEKMDETALRALPAVRKKQREAEEGLARYREKLHGKFGDVLRLHGFTVVAVGFERVVFSA
;
A
#
# COMPACT_ATOMS: atom_id res chain seq x y z
N ASP A 1 10.30 1.99 -19.40
CA ASP A 1 9.34 2.56 -18.44
C ASP A 1 9.51 4.07 -18.45
N THR A 2 8.47 4.84 -18.79
CA THR A 2 8.66 6.21 -19.33
C THR A 2 7.80 7.29 -18.66
N LEU A 3 6.76 6.90 -17.92
CA LEU A 3 5.75 7.84 -17.40
C LEU A 3 5.94 8.24 -15.93
N TYR A 4 6.47 7.32 -15.11
CA TYR A 4 6.54 7.49 -13.67
C TYR A 4 7.98 7.58 -13.17
N ILE A 5 8.16 8.35 -12.12
CA ILE A 5 9.25 8.22 -11.16
C ILE A 5 8.71 7.25 -10.10
N MET A 6 9.29 6.06 -10.03
CA MET A 6 8.92 5.05 -9.03
C MET A 6 9.93 5.10 -7.89
N GLU A 7 9.43 5.29 -6.67
CA GLU A 7 10.23 5.22 -5.45
C GLU A 7 9.60 4.19 -4.52
N SER A 8 10.35 3.15 -4.19
CA SER A 8 10.08 2.26 -3.05
C SER A 8 11.13 2.56 -1.98
N GLU A 9 10.72 2.93 -0.78
CA GLU A 9 11.68 3.10 0.30
C GLU A 9 12.15 1.71 0.75
N ALA A 10 13.44 1.41 0.57
CA ALA A 10 14.00 0.11 0.93
C ALA A 10 13.69 -0.20 2.40
N GLU A 11 13.33 -1.46 2.71
CA GLU A 11 12.93 -1.98 4.05
C GLU A 11 13.97 -1.81 5.19
N ILE A 12 14.92 -0.89 5.07
CA ILE A 12 15.99 -0.65 6.02
C ILE A 12 15.87 0.77 6.59
N GLN A 13 14.70 1.11 7.16
CA GLN A 13 14.51 1.94 8.37
C GLN A 13 13.08 2.50 8.43
N ARG A 14 12.21 1.73 9.09
CA ARG A 14 11.08 2.17 9.92
C ARG A 14 10.29 3.41 9.43
N GLY A 15 9.37 3.16 8.49
CA GLY A 15 8.01 3.70 8.62
C GLY A 15 7.49 4.58 7.50
N HIS A 16 7.59 4.17 6.24
CA HIS A 16 6.99 4.87 5.08
C HIS A 16 6.53 3.87 3.99
N THR A 17 5.74 4.39 3.05
CA THR A 17 4.93 3.69 2.04
C THR A 17 5.73 2.79 1.11
N ASP A 18 5.20 1.61 0.85
CA ASP A 18 5.88 0.54 0.09
C ASP A 18 6.08 0.88 -1.39
N LEU A 19 5.20 1.69 -1.99
CA LEU A 19 5.38 2.13 -3.38
C LEU A 19 4.75 3.50 -3.62
N SER A 20 5.52 4.41 -4.22
CA SER A 20 5.02 5.62 -4.84
C SER A 20 5.33 5.63 -6.33
N MET A 21 4.35 6.06 -7.13
CA MET A 21 4.48 6.24 -8.57
C MET A 21 4.04 7.67 -8.89
N ILE A 22 5.02 8.56 -9.08
CA ILE A 22 4.79 9.97 -9.32
C ILE A 22 4.97 10.26 -10.81
N VAL A 23 3.96 10.83 -11.46
CA VAL A 23 4.02 11.14 -12.89
C VAL A 23 5.12 12.16 -13.12
N ARG A 24 6.01 11.88 -14.08
CA ARG A 24 7.10 12.80 -14.41
C ARG A 24 6.57 14.18 -14.82
N PRO A 25 7.27 15.27 -14.50
CA PRO A 25 6.81 16.63 -14.83
C PRO A 25 6.48 16.84 -16.32
N ASP A 26 7.30 16.29 -17.22
CA ASP A 26 7.12 16.36 -18.68
C ASP A 26 5.93 15.53 -19.21
N MET A 27 5.38 14.65 -18.38
CA MET A 27 4.28 13.74 -18.72
C MET A 27 2.93 14.17 -18.12
N ARG A 28 2.87 15.29 -17.39
CA ARG A 28 1.65 15.79 -16.71
C ARG A 28 0.50 16.12 -17.67
N GLN A 29 0.81 16.36 -18.95
CA GLN A 29 -0.17 16.54 -20.02
C GLN A 29 -1.13 15.34 -20.17
N TYR A 30 -0.69 14.13 -19.83
CA TYR A 30 -1.47 12.90 -20.04
C TYR A 30 -2.55 12.62 -18.99
N ARG A 31 -2.82 13.58 -18.09
CA ARG A 31 -3.85 13.49 -17.03
C ARG A 31 -3.84 12.19 -16.19
N VAL A 32 -2.70 11.53 -16.09
CA VAL A 32 -2.49 10.31 -15.31
C VAL A 32 -2.47 10.65 -13.80
N LEU A 33 -2.86 9.69 -12.95
CA LEU A 33 -2.84 9.83 -11.49
C LEU A 33 -1.43 9.56 -10.94
N ASP A 34 -1.09 10.21 -9.84
CA ASP A 34 0.00 9.76 -8.98
C ASP A 34 -0.54 8.69 -8.04
N VAL A 35 0.21 7.61 -7.82
CA VAL A 35 -0.24 6.48 -7.01
C VAL A 35 0.64 6.34 -5.77
N LEU A 36 0.00 6.10 -4.64
CA LEU A 36 0.66 5.79 -3.39
C LEU A 36 0.05 4.51 -2.82
N ILE A 37 0.88 3.52 -2.49
CA ILE A 37 0.46 2.25 -1.92
C ILE A 37 1.19 2.06 -0.60
N GLU A 38 0.41 1.89 0.46
CA GLU A 38 0.89 1.40 1.75
C GLU A 38 0.39 -0.04 1.92
N PHE A 39 1.32 -0.95 2.09
CA PHE A 39 1.13 -2.38 2.23
C PHE A 39 1.41 -2.80 3.67
N LYS A 40 0.60 -3.71 4.17
CA LYS A 40 0.81 -4.42 5.44
C LYS A 40 0.57 -5.89 5.22
N PHE A 41 1.19 -6.67 6.09
CA PHE A 41 1.05 -8.11 6.11
C PHE A 41 0.52 -8.57 7.47
N VAL A 42 -0.38 -9.57 7.42
CA VAL A 42 -0.87 -10.33 8.56
C VAL A 42 -0.62 -11.81 8.26
N SER A 43 0.21 -12.45 9.07
CA SER A 43 0.44 -13.89 9.00
C SER A 43 -0.81 -14.69 9.41
N LEU A 44 -0.90 -15.97 9.03
CA LEU A 44 -1.96 -16.86 9.52
C LEU A 44 -1.96 -16.97 11.04
N GLN A 45 -0.77 -16.98 11.65
CA GLN A 45 -0.61 -17.00 13.10
C GLN A 45 -1.21 -15.76 13.76
N GLU A 46 -0.93 -14.56 13.23
CA GLU A 46 -1.51 -13.30 13.74
C GLU A 46 -3.02 -13.20 13.48
N ALA A 47 -3.49 -13.74 12.36
CA ALA A 47 -4.92 -13.82 12.05
C ALA A 47 -5.67 -14.82 12.95
N GLY A 48 -4.96 -15.78 13.56
CA GLY A 48 -5.53 -16.80 14.43
C GLY A 48 -6.36 -17.85 13.68
N VAL A 49 -6.15 -18.00 12.38
CA VAL A 49 -6.87 -18.95 11.51
C VAL A 49 -5.91 -19.71 10.61
N ASP A 50 -6.25 -20.94 10.23
CA ASP A 50 -5.50 -21.68 9.22
C ASP A 50 -5.87 -21.23 7.80
N GLY A 51 -5.07 -21.65 6.81
CA GLY A 51 -5.28 -21.25 5.41
C GLY A 51 -6.63 -21.72 4.85
N LYS A 52 -7.10 -22.92 5.23
CA LYS A 52 -8.40 -23.46 4.76
C LYS A 52 -9.59 -22.69 5.29
N THR A 53 -9.49 -22.17 6.50
CA THR A 53 -10.51 -21.31 7.10
C THR A 53 -10.49 -19.95 6.44
N LEU A 54 -9.30 -19.37 6.27
CA LEU A 54 -9.12 -18.07 5.63
C LEU A 54 -9.65 -18.05 4.18
N GLU A 55 -9.39 -19.12 3.40
CA GLU A 55 -9.86 -19.28 2.02
C GLU A 55 -11.39 -19.20 1.87
N LYS A 56 -12.13 -19.58 2.92
CA LYS A 56 -13.61 -19.58 2.92
C LYS A 56 -14.20 -18.27 3.45
N MET A 57 -13.38 -17.37 4.00
CA MET A 57 -13.86 -16.09 4.50
C MET A 57 -14.16 -15.14 3.35
N ASP A 58 -15.30 -14.47 3.43
CA ASP A 58 -15.58 -13.35 2.54
C ASP A 58 -14.84 -12.08 2.98
N GLU A 59 -14.93 -11.02 2.17
CA GLU A 59 -14.31 -9.74 2.46
C GLU A 59 -14.75 -9.15 3.81
N THR A 60 -16.02 -9.31 4.19
CA THR A 60 -16.56 -8.76 5.44
C THR A 60 -15.94 -9.47 6.64
N ALA A 61 -15.82 -10.79 6.59
CA ALA A 61 -15.18 -11.60 7.61
C ALA A 61 -13.68 -11.30 7.71
N LEU A 62 -12.97 -11.18 6.58
CA LEU A 62 -11.55 -10.80 6.56
C LEU A 62 -11.34 -9.42 7.20
N ARG A 63 -12.17 -8.42 6.86
CA ARG A 63 -12.13 -7.08 7.46
C ARG A 63 -12.54 -7.05 8.92
N ALA A 64 -13.22 -8.08 9.42
CA ALA A 64 -13.60 -8.18 10.83
C ALA A 64 -12.47 -8.72 11.71
N LEU A 65 -11.48 -9.41 11.13
CA LEU A 65 -10.34 -9.94 11.88
C LEU A 65 -9.60 -8.83 12.64
N PRO A 66 -9.39 -8.96 13.97
CA PRO A 66 -8.74 -7.92 14.76
C PRO A 66 -7.35 -7.52 14.25
N ALA A 67 -6.56 -8.50 13.81
CA ALA A 67 -5.22 -8.27 13.25
C ALA A 67 -5.28 -7.45 11.94
N VAL A 68 -6.24 -7.77 11.06
CA VAL A 68 -6.46 -7.03 9.80
C VAL A 68 -6.89 -5.59 10.10
N ARG A 69 -7.85 -5.38 11.00
CA ARG A 69 -8.29 -4.02 11.40
C ARG A 69 -7.16 -3.19 11.97
N LYS A 70 -6.29 -3.81 12.78
CA LYS A 70 -5.12 -3.13 13.33
C LYS A 70 -4.16 -2.70 12.22
N LYS A 71 -3.79 -3.61 11.32
CA LYS A 71 -2.91 -3.31 10.18
C LYS A 71 -3.50 -2.30 9.20
N GLN A 72 -4.81 -2.38 8.96
CA GLN A 72 -5.53 -1.42 8.13
C GLN A 72 -5.40 0.00 8.67
N ARG A 73 -5.59 0.21 9.99
CA ARG A 73 -5.39 1.52 10.63
C ARG A 73 -3.93 1.99 10.56
N GLU A 74 -2.98 1.10 10.87
CA GLU A 74 -1.54 1.41 10.74
C GLU A 74 -1.19 1.86 9.32
N ALA A 75 -1.78 1.22 8.30
CA ALA A 75 -1.58 1.59 6.91
C ALA A 75 -2.20 2.96 6.58
N GLU A 76 -3.43 3.23 7.05
CA GLU A 76 -4.12 4.49 6.81
C GLU A 76 -3.36 5.68 7.43
N GLU A 77 -2.84 5.50 8.65
CA GLU A 77 -1.98 6.49 9.31
C GLU A 77 -0.66 6.70 8.56
N GLY A 78 -0.03 5.62 8.06
CA GLY A 78 1.18 5.68 7.23
C GLY A 78 0.95 6.46 5.94
N LEU A 79 -0.12 6.10 5.23
CA LEU A 79 -0.53 6.73 3.98
C LEU A 79 -0.83 8.22 4.17
N ALA A 80 -1.52 8.60 5.25
CA ALA A 80 -1.83 9.99 5.55
C ALA A 80 -0.55 10.83 5.76
N ARG A 81 0.38 10.34 6.59
CA ARG A 81 1.66 11.03 6.83
C ARG A 81 2.46 11.21 5.54
N TYR A 82 2.51 10.18 4.69
CA TYR A 82 3.29 10.27 3.46
C TYR A 82 2.62 11.15 2.40
N ARG A 83 1.28 11.12 2.33
CA ARG A 83 0.49 12.06 1.52
C ARG A 83 0.82 13.51 1.87
N GLU A 84 0.90 13.86 3.15
CA GLU A 84 1.27 15.22 3.59
C GLU A 84 2.68 15.60 3.13
N LYS A 85 3.66 14.69 3.28
CA LYS A 85 5.03 14.92 2.79
C LYS A 85 5.08 15.17 1.28
N LEU A 86 4.35 14.38 0.50
CA LEU A 86 4.28 14.53 -0.95
C LEU A 86 3.61 15.86 -1.36
N HIS A 87 2.51 16.23 -0.72
CA HIS A 87 1.88 17.54 -0.96
C HIS A 87 2.82 18.69 -0.58
N GLY A 88 3.60 18.58 0.49
CA GLY A 88 4.61 19.59 0.84
C GLY A 88 5.73 19.73 -0.20
N LYS A 89 6.12 18.63 -0.86
CA LYS A 89 7.19 18.61 -1.88
C LYS A 89 6.73 19.07 -3.26
N PHE A 90 5.53 18.68 -3.68
CA PHE A 90 5.06 18.86 -5.05
C PHE A 90 3.87 19.83 -5.18
N GLY A 91 3.19 20.18 -4.08
CA GLY A 91 2.02 21.06 -4.08
C GLY A 91 0.83 20.47 -4.84
N ASP A 92 -0.03 21.35 -5.32
CA ASP A 92 -1.33 21.00 -5.95
C ASP A 92 -1.21 20.35 -7.34
N VAL A 93 0.02 20.18 -7.86
CA VAL A 93 0.24 19.48 -9.14
C VAL A 93 0.00 17.97 -9.02
N LEU A 94 0.07 17.44 -7.80
CA LEU A 94 -0.16 16.03 -7.51
C LEU A 94 -1.63 15.67 -7.69
N ARG A 95 -1.88 14.60 -8.44
CA ARG A 95 -3.17 13.93 -8.54
C ARG A 95 -3.10 12.63 -7.78
N LEU A 96 -2.83 12.74 -6.48
CA LEU A 96 -2.48 11.60 -5.64
C LEU A 96 -3.71 10.75 -5.30
N HIS A 97 -3.65 9.48 -5.67
CA HIS A 97 -4.57 8.46 -5.21
C HIS A 97 -3.82 7.47 -4.31
N GLY A 98 -4.36 7.23 -3.12
CA GLY A 98 -3.71 6.40 -2.11
C GLY A 98 -4.48 5.12 -1.85
N PHE A 99 -3.77 4.02 -1.74
CA PHE A 99 -4.30 2.70 -1.42
C PHE A 99 -3.64 2.18 -0.15
N THR A 100 -4.45 1.59 0.72
CA THR A 100 -3.97 0.75 1.81
C THR A 100 -4.32 -0.69 1.48
N VAL A 101 -3.33 -1.58 1.61
CA VAL A 101 -3.46 -3.00 1.25
C VAL A 101 -2.99 -3.82 2.43
N VAL A 102 -3.82 -4.76 2.88
CA VAL A 102 -3.44 -5.73 3.90
C VAL A 102 -3.49 -7.12 3.28
N ALA A 103 -2.33 -7.73 3.09
CA ALA A 103 -2.26 -9.13 2.71
C ALA A 103 -2.41 -10.02 3.94
N VAL A 104 -3.25 -11.05 3.85
CA VAL A 104 -3.52 -11.99 4.93
C VAL A 104 -3.14 -13.40 4.48
N GLY A 105 -2.26 -14.07 5.23
CA GLY A 105 -1.89 -15.47 4.96
C GLY A 105 -1.09 -15.71 3.67
N PHE A 106 -0.44 -14.68 3.14
CA PHE A 106 0.44 -14.76 1.97
C PHE A 106 1.71 -15.58 2.29
N GLU A 107 1.75 -16.86 1.89
CA GLU A 107 2.86 -17.77 2.22
C GLU A 107 3.95 -17.86 1.15
N ARG A 108 3.61 -17.72 -0.14
CA ARG A 108 4.59 -17.78 -1.24
C ARG A 108 4.22 -16.82 -2.36
N VAL A 109 5.24 -16.15 -2.88
CA VAL A 109 5.16 -15.23 -4.02
C VAL A 109 6.37 -15.49 -4.89
N VAL A 110 6.14 -15.80 -6.16
CA VAL A 110 7.20 -15.97 -7.15
C VAL A 110 6.85 -15.05 -8.31
N PHE A 111 7.80 -14.25 -8.75
CA PHE A 111 7.62 -13.33 -9.87
C PHE A 111 8.81 -13.37 -10.82
N SER A 112 8.56 -13.00 -12.07
CA SER A 112 9.56 -12.71 -13.09
C SER A 112 9.07 -11.51 -13.90
N ALA A 113 10.01 -10.67 -14.35
CA ALA A 113 9.73 -9.45 -15.10
C ALA A 113 9.23 -9.71 -16.53
#